data_AF-A0A3D1SB46-F1
#
_entry.id   AF-A0A3D1SB46-F1
#
_cell.length_a   1.000
_cell.length_b   1.000
_cell.length_c   1.000
_cell.angle_alpha   90.00
_cell.angle_beta   90.00
_cell.angle_gamma   90.00
#
_symmetry.space_group_name_H-M   'P 1'
#
loop_
_entity.id
_entity.type
_entity.pdbx_description
1 polymer ?
#
loop_
_entity_poly.entity_id
_entity_poly.type
_entity_poly.pdbx_seq_one_letter_code
_entity_poly.pdbx_strand_id
1 'polypeptide(L)'
;MKNKIKQLSGMLLFLFIMAACSPQELNDYGLDSMATLTDDQVSFTQTVSATSDNMVTFTSTTQLPTNSVYTLRWDLGNGSTGNKASATGIYPFAGDYTVTLSIHFPDGSVAKKSVVVSFEDNDYSLVDTPAYRNLTGGADDADGKTWVFDQHNNFAAEVAAATGFAISGHMGLGPINSFGQSWWGAAANDKASWTLYSYKFTFIQNGVQL
;
A
#
# COMPACT_ATOMS: atom_id res chain seq x y z
N MET A 1 -70.33 -13.41 37.28
CA MET A 1 -70.20 -13.15 35.82
C MET A 1 -68.96 -12.33 35.46
N LYS A 2 -68.61 -11.25 36.20
CA LYS A 2 -67.42 -10.40 35.94
C LYS A 2 -66.06 -11.14 35.90
N ASN A 3 -65.86 -12.18 36.71
CA ASN A 3 -64.59 -12.93 36.72
C ASN A 3 -64.42 -13.88 35.52
N LYS A 4 -65.50 -14.42 34.94
CA LYS A 4 -65.41 -15.31 33.78
C LYS A 4 -65.13 -14.55 32.47
N ILE A 5 -65.58 -13.30 32.36
CA ILE A 5 -65.30 -12.41 31.21
C ILE A 5 -63.83 -11.97 31.18
N LYS A 6 -63.22 -11.72 32.36
CA LYS A 6 -61.79 -11.41 32.49
C LYS A 6 -60.91 -12.60 32.09
N GLN A 7 -61.30 -13.82 32.48
CA GLN A 7 -60.58 -15.03 32.11
C GLN A 7 -60.71 -15.35 30.61
N LEU A 8 -61.89 -15.16 30.02
CA LEU A 8 -62.07 -15.32 28.57
C LEU A 8 -61.28 -14.26 27.76
N SER A 9 -61.29 -13.00 28.20
CA SER A 9 -60.52 -11.93 27.54
C SER A 9 -59.01 -12.15 27.66
N GLY A 10 -58.54 -12.64 28.81
CA GLY A 10 -57.14 -13.01 29.00
C GLY A 10 -56.72 -14.19 28.12
N MET A 11 -57.58 -15.20 27.97
CA MET A 11 -57.32 -16.37 27.13
C MET A 11 -57.36 -16.05 25.63
N LEU A 12 -58.26 -15.16 25.21
CA LEU A 12 -58.34 -14.69 23.82
C LEU A 12 -57.15 -13.78 23.45
N LEU A 13 -56.70 -12.94 24.39
CA LEU A 13 -55.52 -12.11 24.22
C LEU A 13 -54.24 -12.97 24.14
N PHE A 14 -54.13 -14.04 24.93
CA PHE A 14 -53.03 -14.99 24.85
C PHE A 14 -52.99 -15.76 23.51
N LEU A 15 -54.16 -16.10 22.94
CA LEU A 15 -54.24 -16.76 21.64
C LEU A 15 -53.77 -15.85 20.49
N PHE A 16 -54.04 -14.55 20.56
CA PHE A 16 -53.62 -13.58 19.55
C PHE A 16 -52.10 -13.30 19.56
N ILE A 17 -51.42 -13.45 20.71
CA ILE A 17 -49.98 -13.24 20.82
C ILE A 17 -49.19 -14.36 20.14
N MET A 18 -49.73 -15.59 20.10
CA MET A 18 -49.09 -16.75 19.48
C MET A 18 -49.19 -16.76 17.93
N ALA A 19 -50.03 -15.91 17.33
CA ALA A 19 -50.17 -15.77 15.88
C ALA A 19 -49.40 -14.57 15.31
N ALA A 20 -48.73 -13.76 16.15
CA ALA A 20 -48.00 -12.56 15.72
C ALA A 20 -46.60 -12.86 15.17
N CYS A 21 -46.11 -14.10 15.29
CA CYS A 21 -44.98 -14.59 14.50
C CYS A 21 -45.53 -15.18 13.20
N SER A 22 -45.89 -14.33 12.23
CA SER A 22 -45.68 -14.76 10.85
C SER A 22 -44.17 -15.01 10.70
N PRO A 23 -43.72 -16.14 10.12
CA PRO A 23 -42.33 -16.27 9.70
C PRO A 23 -41.96 -15.03 8.89
N GLN A 24 -40.69 -14.63 8.92
CA GLN A 24 -40.25 -13.52 8.08
C GLN A 24 -40.32 -13.97 6.61
N GLU A 25 -41.47 -13.73 5.96
CA GLU A 25 -41.76 -14.15 4.59
C GLU A 25 -41.11 -13.24 3.53
N LEU A 26 -40.56 -12.09 3.92
CA LEU A 26 -40.02 -11.09 3.00
C LEU A 26 -38.50 -10.92 3.19
N ASN A 27 -37.74 -11.68 2.42
CA ASN A 27 -36.31 -11.47 2.19
C ASN A 27 -36.05 -10.50 1.01
N ASP A 28 -37.04 -9.72 0.56
CA ASP A 28 -36.92 -8.76 -0.55
C ASP A 28 -35.80 -7.72 -0.33
N TYR A 29 -35.38 -7.53 0.92
CA TYR A 29 -34.26 -6.66 1.32
C TYR A 29 -33.15 -7.41 2.06
N GLY A 30 -33.15 -8.75 2.00
CA GLY A 30 -32.01 -9.53 2.46
C GLY A 30 -30.81 -9.18 1.60
N LEU A 31 -29.66 -8.94 2.23
CA LEU A 31 -28.40 -9.05 1.52
C LEU A 31 -28.33 -10.49 1.03
N ASP A 32 -28.55 -10.70 -0.28
CA ASP A 32 -28.28 -11.98 -0.92
C ASP A 32 -26.92 -12.50 -0.42
N SER A 33 -26.79 -13.81 -0.26
CA SER A 33 -25.54 -14.41 0.20
C SER A 33 -24.40 -13.90 -0.67
N MET A 34 -23.51 -13.09 -0.09
CA MET A 34 -22.41 -12.53 -0.84
C MET A 34 -21.48 -13.69 -1.20
N ALA A 35 -21.18 -13.85 -2.48
CA ALA A 35 -20.25 -14.87 -2.91
C ALA A 35 -18.87 -14.58 -2.29
N THR A 36 -18.37 -15.54 -1.52
CA THR A 36 -17.04 -15.55 -0.91
C THR A 36 -16.20 -16.66 -1.51
N LEU A 37 -14.90 -16.63 -1.22
CA LEU A 37 -13.97 -17.68 -1.60
C LEU A 37 -13.34 -18.31 -0.35
N THR A 38 -12.84 -19.53 -0.51
CA THR A 38 -11.99 -20.23 0.46
C THR A 38 -10.53 -20.24 0.00
N ASP A 39 -9.59 -20.49 0.91
CA ASP A 39 -8.14 -20.45 0.63
C ASP A 39 -7.71 -21.39 -0.51
N ASP A 40 -8.36 -22.55 -0.67
CA ASP A 40 -8.08 -23.53 -1.73
C ASP A 40 -8.50 -23.04 -3.14
N GLN A 41 -9.41 -22.08 -3.22
CA GLN A 41 -9.86 -21.48 -4.48
C GLN A 41 -8.91 -20.37 -4.96
N VAL A 42 -8.08 -19.84 -4.07
CA VAL A 42 -7.10 -18.81 -4.42
C VAL A 42 -5.97 -19.44 -5.22
N SER A 43 -5.68 -18.85 -6.37
CA SER A 43 -4.59 -19.29 -7.24
C SER A 43 -3.93 -18.11 -7.94
N PHE A 44 -2.63 -18.27 -8.20
CA PHE A 44 -1.83 -17.36 -8.98
C PHE A 44 -0.67 -18.09 -9.63
N THR A 45 -0.15 -17.49 -10.70
CA THR A 45 1.10 -17.89 -11.35
C THR A 45 2.20 -16.90 -11.03
N GLN A 46 3.44 -17.33 -11.25
CA GLN A 46 4.63 -16.50 -11.14
C GLN A 46 5.46 -16.64 -12.42
N THR A 47 5.97 -15.52 -12.91
CA THR A 47 6.82 -15.47 -14.10
C THR A 47 8.06 -14.64 -13.77
N VAL A 48 9.24 -15.24 -13.94
CA VAL A 48 10.52 -14.56 -13.77
C VAL A 48 10.74 -13.59 -14.93
N SER A 49 11.29 -12.41 -14.64
CA SER A 49 11.58 -11.40 -15.66
C SER A 49 12.70 -11.86 -16.59
N ALA A 50 12.64 -11.44 -17.85
CA ALA A 50 13.74 -11.63 -18.79
C ALA A 50 15.00 -10.79 -18.47
N THR A 51 14.88 -9.80 -17.58
CA THR A 51 15.97 -8.88 -17.24
C THR A 51 16.75 -9.27 -15.98
N SER A 52 16.16 -10.06 -15.09
CA SER A 52 16.76 -10.48 -13.83
C SER A 52 15.95 -11.64 -13.23
N ASP A 53 16.66 -12.67 -12.77
CA ASP A 53 16.06 -13.82 -12.08
C ASP A 53 15.44 -13.43 -10.72
N ASN A 54 15.93 -12.34 -10.14
CA ASN A 54 15.48 -11.76 -8.87
C ASN A 54 14.30 -10.80 -9.03
N MET A 55 13.69 -10.74 -10.22
CA MET A 55 12.45 -9.99 -10.47
C MET A 55 11.34 -10.95 -10.93
N VAL A 56 10.24 -10.98 -10.18
CA VAL A 56 9.14 -11.94 -10.41
C VAL A 56 7.81 -11.21 -10.48
N THR A 57 7.04 -11.48 -11.53
CA THR A 57 5.66 -10.99 -11.66
C THR A 57 4.69 -12.10 -11.25
N PHE A 58 3.86 -11.79 -10.25
CA PHE A 58 2.78 -12.64 -9.77
C PHE A 58 1.47 -12.19 -10.40
N THR A 59 0.66 -13.14 -10.89
CA THR A 59 -0.62 -12.85 -11.53
C THR A 59 -1.70 -13.76 -10.98
N SER A 60 -2.76 -13.17 -10.40
CA SER A 60 -3.92 -13.92 -9.92
C SER A 60 -4.60 -14.65 -11.07
N THR A 61 -4.82 -15.94 -10.89
CA THR A 61 -5.64 -16.81 -11.76
C THR A 61 -6.94 -17.22 -11.08
N THR A 62 -7.19 -16.67 -9.89
CA THR A 62 -8.39 -16.94 -9.09
C THR A 62 -9.64 -16.57 -9.88
N GLN A 63 -10.60 -17.48 -9.94
CA GLN A 63 -11.92 -17.18 -10.51
C GLN A 63 -12.70 -16.34 -9.51
N LEU A 64 -12.82 -15.05 -9.81
CA LEU A 64 -13.46 -14.09 -8.93
C LEU A 64 -14.98 -14.06 -9.19
N PRO A 65 -15.83 -13.93 -8.14
CA PRO A 65 -17.27 -13.85 -8.35
C PRO A 65 -17.65 -12.62 -9.17
N THR A 66 -18.51 -12.78 -10.17
CA THR A 66 -18.91 -11.70 -11.10
C THR A 66 -19.84 -10.67 -10.46
N ASN A 67 -20.61 -11.07 -9.46
CA ASN A 67 -21.65 -10.25 -8.82
C ASN A 67 -21.30 -9.92 -7.36
N SER A 68 -20.01 -9.89 -7.01
CA SER A 68 -19.54 -9.56 -5.66
C SER A 68 -18.49 -8.46 -5.72
N VAL A 69 -18.44 -7.65 -4.67
CA VAL A 69 -17.36 -6.68 -4.47
C VAL A 69 -16.23 -7.40 -3.75
N TYR A 70 -15.00 -7.22 -4.21
CA TYR A 70 -13.83 -7.80 -3.57
C TYR A 70 -12.62 -6.87 -3.72
N THR A 71 -11.61 -7.07 -2.89
CA THR A 71 -10.31 -6.37 -3.02
C THR A 71 -9.18 -7.38 -2.99
N LEU A 72 -8.32 -7.33 -4.02
CA LEU A 72 -7.08 -8.09 -4.02
C LEU A 72 -6.01 -7.34 -3.22
N ARG A 73 -5.21 -8.11 -2.49
CA ARG A 73 -4.08 -7.62 -1.72
C ARG A 73 -2.90 -8.56 -1.92
N TRP A 74 -1.81 -8.01 -2.43
CA TRP A 74 -0.52 -8.69 -2.48
C TRP A 74 0.37 -8.19 -1.34
N ASP A 75 0.96 -9.13 -0.63
CA ASP A 75 2.15 -8.95 0.19
C ASP A 75 3.26 -9.78 -0.44
N LEU A 76 4.34 -9.14 -0.88
CA LEU A 76 5.41 -9.83 -1.59
C LEU A 76 6.53 -10.32 -0.66
N GLY A 77 6.40 -10.15 0.67
CA GLY A 77 7.37 -10.61 1.65
C GLY A 77 8.67 -9.78 1.69
N ASN A 78 8.94 -8.93 0.70
CA ASN A 78 10.05 -7.98 0.65
C ASN A 78 9.65 -6.55 1.11
N GLY A 79 8.48 -6.41 1.75
CA GLY A 79 7.89 -5.12 2.12
C GLY A 79 7.15 -4.39 0.98
N SER A 80 7.27 -4.86 -0.26
CA SER A 80 6.47 -4.37 -1.39
C SER A 80 5.09 -5.01 -1.39
N THR A 81 4.11 -4.27 -1.89
CA THR A 81 2.72 -4.69 -1.82
C THR A 81 1.93 -4.24 -3.05
N GLY A 82 0.79 -4.87 -3.31
CA GLY A 82 -0.03 -4.59 -4.50
C GLY A 82 -1.53 -4.74 -4.23
N ASN A 83 -2.35 -4.23 -5.15
CA ASN A 83 -3.82 -4.30 -5.08
C ASN A 83 -4.49 -4.58 -6.43
N LYS A 84 -3.70 -4.92 -7.45
CA LYS A 84 -4.18 -5.28 -8.79
C LYS A 84 -4.15 -6.78 -9.00
N ALA A 85 -4.68 -7.24 -10.14
CA ALA A 85 -4.62 -8.64 -10.54
C ALA A 85 -3.18 -9.18 -10.64
N SER A 86 -2.21 -8.32 -10.93
CA SER A 86 -0.79 -8.64 -10.91
C SER A 86 0.02 -7.68 -10.03
N ALA A 87 1.14 -8.18 -9.52
CA ALA A 87 2.14 -7.45 -8.76
C ALA A 87 3.54 -7.94 -9.16
N THR A 88 4.51 -7.03 -9.22
CA THR A 88 5.91 -7.39 -9.52
C THR A 88 6.75 -7.14 -8.28
N GLY A 89 7.48 -8.17 -7.85
CA GLY A 89 8.44 -8.11 -6.76
C GLY A 89 9.86 -8.03 -7.30
N ILE A 90 10.68 -7.21 -6.65
CA ILE A 90 12.11 -7.05 -6.90
C ILE A 90 12.82 -7.50 -5.64
N TYR A 91 13.72 -8.49 -5.75
CA TYR A 91 14.36 -9.16 -4.61
C TYR A 91 15.89 -9.09 -4.73
N PRO A 92 16.51 -7.92 -4.46
CA PRO A 92 17.95 -7.73 -4.65
C PRO A 92 18.83 -8.64 -3.79
N PHE A 93 18.27 -9.20 -2.71
CA PHE A 93 18.99 -10.02 -1.76
C PHE A 93 18.54 -11.48 -1.83
N ALA A 94 19.48 -12.39 -1.65
CA ALA A 94 19.25 -13.81 -1.49
C ALA A 94 18.43 -14.07 -0.22
N GLY A 95 17.58 -15.09 -0.28
CA GLY A 95 16.73 -15.50 0.82
C GLY A 95 15.37 -15.97 0.38
N ASP A 96 14.60 -16.38 1.39
CA ASP A 96 13.23 -16.87 1.24
C ASP A 96 12.24 -15.76 1.53
N TYR A 97 11.34 -15.51 0.58
CA TYR A 97 10.28 -14.52 0.70
C TYR A 97 8.92 -15.19 0.60
N THR A 98 8.06 -14.96 1.61
CA THR A 98 6.69 -15.49 1.59
C THR A 98 5.76 -14.51 0.88
N VAL A 99 5.39 -14.84 -0.34
CA VAL A 99 4.45 -14.06 -1.15
C VAL A 99 3.03 -14.52 -0.85
N THR A 100 2.14 -13.59 -0.51
CA THR A 100 0.76 -13.85 -0.15
C THR A 100 -0.20 -13.02 -1.01
N LEU A 101 -1.14 -13.71 -1.67
CA LEU A 101 -2.35 -13.09 -2.22
C LEU A 101 -3.48 -13.25 -1.20
N SER A 102 -4.15 -12.17 -0.86
CA SER A 102 -5.39 -12.15 -0.08
C SER A 102 -6.51 -11.48 -0.87
N ILE A 103 -7.71 -12.03 -0.78
CA ILE A 103 -8.93 -11.52 -1.42
C ILE A 103 -9.91 -11.23 -0.30
N HIS A 104 -10.21 -9.95 -0.10
CA HIS A 104 -11.11 -9.47 0.94
C HIS A 104 -12.52 -9.29 0.38
N PHE A 105 -13.52 -9.77 1.11
CA PHE A 105 -14.93 -9.63 0.78
C PHE A 105 -15.65 -8.68 1.75
N PRO A 106 -16.86 -8.18 1.41
CA PRO A 106 -17.53 -7.14 2.17
C PRO A 106 -18.12 -7.64 3.49
N ASP A 107 -18.29 -8.95 3.63
CA ASP A 107 -18.69 -9.61 4.88
C ASP A 107 -17.51 -9.77 5.86
N GLY A 108 -16.31 -9.31 5.48
CA GLY A 108 -15.09 -9.40 6.28
C GLY A 108 -14.33 -10.71 6.11
N SER A 109 -14.84 -11.66 5.30
CA SER A 109 -14.10 -12.87 4.98
C SER A 109 -12.88 -12.56 4.11
N VAL A 110 -11.84 -13.37 4.28
CA VAL A 110 -10.59 -13.24 3.53
C VAL A 110 -10.17 -14.63 3.08
N ALA A 111 -10.05 -14.81 1.76
CA ALA A 111 -9.43 -15.99 1.17
C ALA A 111 -7.98 -15.66 0.84
N LYS A 112 -7.03 -16.56 1.14
CA LYS A 112 -5.61 -16.31 0.90
C LYS A 112 -4.86 -17.53 0.40
N LYS A 113 -3.75 -17.25 -0.29
CA LYS A 113 -2.74 -18.25 -0.64
C LYS A 113 -1.36 -17.65 -0.51
N SER A 114 -0.45 -18.42 0.09
CA SER A 114 0.96 -18.05 0.25
C SER A 114 1.86 -19.06 -0.48
N VAL A 115 2.93 -18.55 -1.08
CA VAL A 115 4.00 -19.34 -1.71
C VAL A 115 5.34 -18.74 -1.28
N VAL A 116 6.30 -19.60 -0.94
CA VAL A 116 7.67 -19.18 -0.69
C VAL A 116 8.40 -19.14 -2.03
N VAL A 117 9.04 -18.01 -2.32
CA VAL A 117 10.02 -17.88 -3.41
C VAL A 117 11.41 -17.77 -2.80
N SER A 118 12.37 -18.47 -3.38
CA SER A 118 13.75 -18.56 -2.88
C SER A 118 14.69 -18.00 -3.94
N PHE A 119 15.59 -17.11 -3.50
CA PHE A 119 16.67 -16.57 -4.33
C PHE A 119 18.00 -17.00 -3.71
N GLU A 120 18.81 -17.73 -4.48
CA GLU A 120 20.10 -18.26 -4.00
C GLU A 120 21.18 -17.17 -3.97
N ASP A 121 21.13 -16.26 -4.94
CA ASP A 121 22.14 -15.22 -5.15
C ASP A 121 21.55 -13.81 -5.00
N ASN A 122 22.38 -12.89 -4.52
CA ASN A 122 22.07 -11.46 -4.51
C ASN A 122 22.17 -10.91 -5.95
N ASP A 123 21.21 -10.07 -6.34
CA ASP A 123 21.28 -9.27 -7.55
C ASP A 123 21.33 -7.78 -7.17
N TYR A 124 22.54 -7.30 -6.88
CA TYR A 124 22.78 -5.91 -6.49
C TYR A 124 22.50 -4.91 -7.61
N SER A 125 22.44 -5.34 -8.88
CA SER A 125 22.11 -4.45 -10.00
C SER A 125 20.71 -3.83 -9.86
N LEU A 126 19.80 -4.51 -9.15
CA LEU A 126 18.45 -4.06 -8.88
C LEU A 126 18.38 -2.87 -7.92
N VAL A 127 19.43 -2.65 -7.13
CA VAL A 127 19.56 -1.50 -6.22
C VAL A 127 20.73 -0.60 -6.61
N ASP A 128 21.48 -0.95 -7.64
CA ASP A 128 22.57 -0.13 -8.15
C ASP A 128 22.11 0.79 -9.30
N THR A 129 21.15 1.66 -8.99
CA THR A 129 20.59 2.59 -9.98
C THR A 129 21.24 3.97 -9.90
N PRO A 130 21.22 4.78 -10.97
CA PRO A 130 21.70 6.16 -10.91
C PRO A 130 21.04 6.98 -9.79
N ALA A 131 19.76 6.73 -9.49
CA ALA A 131 19.05 7.40 -8.41
C ALA A 131 19.61 7.02 -7.02
N TYR A 132 19.84 5.72 -6.79
CA TYR A 132 20.42 5.25 -5.54
C TYR A 132 21.86 5.71 -5.37
N ARG A 133 22.71 5.57 -6.40
CA ARG A 133 24.08 6.12 -6.38
C ARG A 133 24.10 7.62 -6.09
N ASN A 134 23.21 8.40 -6.71
CA ASN A 134 23.13 9.84 -6.46
C ASN A 134 22.76 10.15 -5.01
N LEU A 135 21.86 9.36 -4.39
CA LEU A 135 21.41 9.54 -3.02
C LEU A 135 22.44 9.07 -1.99
N THR A 136 23.06 7.92 -2.20
CA THR A 136 23.87 7.22 -1.19
C THR A 136 25.37 7.35 -1.39
N GLY A 137 25.84 7.79 -2.57
CA GLY A 137 27.27 7.66 -2.95
C GLY A 137 27.56 6.35 -3.68
N GLY A 138 26.62 5.40 -3.68
CA GLY A 138 26.75 4.09 -4.30
C GLY A 138 27.24 3.01 -3.34
N ALA A 139 27.30 1.77 -3.82
CA ALA A 139 27.72 0.61 -3.04
C ALA A 139 29.17 0.68 -2.57
N ASP A 140 30.05 1.34 -3.34
CA ASP A 140 31.47 1.49 -3.04
C ASP A 140 31.75 2.53 -1.93
N ASP A 141 30.77 3.37 -1.58
CA ASP A 141 30.89 4.39 -0.54
C ASP A 141 30.30 3.86 0.77
N ALA A 142 31.15 3.21 1.57
CA ALA A 142 30.74 2.59 2.84
C ALA A 142 30.26 3.62 3.89
N ASP A 143 30.79 4.85 3.86
CA ASP A 143 30.36 5.94 4.74
C ASP A 143 29.08 6.62 4.23
N GLY A 144 28.82 6.46 2.93
CA GLY A 144 27.69 7.00 2.21
C GLY A 144 27.74 8.51 2.05
N LYS A 145 26.67 9.05 1.46
CA LYS A 145 26.59 10.46 1.10
C LYS A 145 25.84 11.26 2.16
N THR A 146 26.52 12.24 2.73
CA THR A 146 25.91 13.24 3.62
C THR A 146 25.34 14.42 2.83
N TRP A 147 24.06 14.67 3.03
CA TRP A 147 23.32 15.81 2.50
C TRP A 147 23.12 16.88 3.57
N VAL A 148 23.20 18.13 3.12
CA VAL A 148 22.92 19.33 3.91
C VAL A 148 21.92 20.20 3.15
N PHE A 149 21.24 21.09 3.87
CA PHE A 149 20.43 22.12 3.22
C PHE A 149 21.32 23.05 2.40
N ASP A 150 20.85 23.45 1.21
CA ASP A 150 21.52 24.42 0.36
C ASP A 150 21.35 25.86 0.90
N GLN A 151 21.91 26.11 2.09
CA GLN A 151 21.84 27.38 2.81
C GLN A 151 22.21 28.59 1.94
N HIS A 152 23.11 28.40 0.98
CA HIS A 152 23.64 29.47 0.14
C HIS A 152 23.00 29.55 -1.25
N ASN A 153 21.97 28.73 -1.53
CA ASN A 153 21.31 28.64 -2.84
C ASN A 153 22.29 28.34 -3.99
N ASN A 154 23.34 27.57 -3.74
CA ASN A 154 24.36 27.22 -4.73
C ASN A 154 23.78 26.44 -5.91
N PHE A 155 22.69 25.70 -5.69
CA PHE A 155 22.08 24.81 -6.69
C PHE A 155 20.68 25.27 -7.16
N ALA A 156 20.15 26.38 -6.64
CA ALA A 156 18.79 26.83 -6.96
C ALA A 156 18.56 27.04 -8.47
N ALA A 157 19.56 27.57 -9.19
CA ALA A 157 19.49 27.75 -10.64
C ALA A 157 19.50 26.43 -11.42
N GLU A 158 20.28 25.45 -10.96
CA GLU A 158 20.32 24.11 -11.56
C GLU A 158 18.97 23.40 -11.38
N VAL A 159 18.39 23.48 -10.17
CA VAL A 159 17.08 22.91 -9.87
C VAL A 159 15.98 23.59 -10.71
N ALA A 160 16.04 24.92 -10.87
CA ALA A 160 15.12 25.64 -11.75
C ALA A 160 15.18 25.11 -13.19
N ALA A 161 16.39 24.91 -13.73
CA ALA A 161 16.61 24.39 -15.07
C ALA A 161 16.14 22.93 -15.22
N ALA A 162 16.45 22.07 -14.25
CA ALA A 162 16.12 20.65 -14.29
C ALA A 162 14.62 20.38 -14.16
N THR A 163 13.90 21.22 -13.41
CA THR A 163 12.48 21.03 -13.14
C THR A 163 11.56 21.88 -14.02
N GLY A 164 12.08 22.95 -14.62
CA GLY A 164 11.28 23.95 -15.34
C GLY A 164 10.40 24.81 -14.41
N PHE A 165 10.48 24.62 -13.09
CA PHE A 165 9.75 25.43 -12.13
C PHE A 165 10.50 26.73 -11.82
N ALA A 166 9.74 27.76 -11.43
CA ALA A 166 10.33 28.99 -10.90
C ALA A 166 10.93 28.70 -9.52
N ILE A 167 12.21 28.37 -9.46
CA ILE A 167 12.95 28.11 -8.21
C ILE A 167 13.91 29.28 -7.96
N SER A 168 13.81 29.88 -6.77
CA SER A 168 14.60 31.06 -6.39
C SER A 168 15.40 30.87 -5.09
N GLY A 169 15.16 29.77 -4.37
CA GLY A 169 15.90 29.42 -3.16
C GLY A 169 15.75 27.97 -2.70
N HIS A 170 16.42 27.62 -1.61
CA HIS A 170 16.38 26.28 -1.00
C HIS A 170 15.03 25.90 -0.40
N MET A 171 14.16 26.88 -0.13
CA MET A 171 12.78 26.70 0.33
C MET A 171 11.91 27.79 -0.28
N GLY A 172 10.62 27.52 -0.50
CA GLY A 172 9.73 28.55 -1.04
C GLY A 172 8.26 28.15 -1.06
N LEU A 173 7.45 29.10 -1.53
CA LEU A 173 6.01 28.98 -1.68
C LEU A 173 5.60 29.36 -3.11
N GLY A 174 4.59 28.68 -3.61
CA GLY A 174 3.98 28.95 -4.89
C GLY A 174 2.52 28.48 -4.94
N PRO A 175 1.91 28.52 -6.13
CA PRO A 175 0.52 28.14 -6.34
C PRO A 175 0.17 26.76 -5.76
N ILE A 176 -1.09 26.60 -5.36
CA ILE A 176 -1.61 25.28 -4.94
C ILE A 176 -1.41 24.27 -6.07
N ASN A 177 -1.01 23.04 -5.72
CA ASN A 177 -0.66 21.98 -6.66
C ASN A 177 0.57 22.30 -7.55
N SER A 178 1.49 23.13 -7.07
CA SER A 178 2.78 23.41 -7.72
C SER A 178 3.96 23.13 -6.80
N PHE A 179 5.10 22.81 -7.40
CA PHE A 179 6.41 22.74 -6.72
C PHE A 179 7.26 23.99 -6.96
N GLY A 180 6.71 25.00 -7.65
CA GLY A 180 7.39 26.27 -7.88
C GLY A 180 7.40 27.19 -6.66
N GLN A 181 8.30 28.16 -6.68
CA GLN A 181 8.56 29.16 -5.65
C GLN A 181 8.28 30.58 -6.16
N SER A 182 7.23 30.73 -6.98
CA SER A 182 6.93 32.01 -7.66
C SER A 182 6.36 33.09 -6.74
N TRP A 183 5.85 32.73 -5.55
CA TRP A 183 5.36 33.72 -4.57
C TRP A 183 6.47 34.16 -3.62
N TRP A 184 7.32 33.22 -3.21
CA TRP A 184 8.43 33.50 -2.32
C TRP A 184 9.46 32.36 -2.38
N GLY A 185 10.74 32.70 -2.36
CA GLY A 185 11.83 31.77 -2.13
C GLY A 185 12.82 32.36 -1.13
N ALA A 186 13.35 31.52 -0.24
CA ALA A 186 14.33 31.91 0.76
C ALA A 186 15.66 32.30 0.08
N ALA A 187 16.13 33.53 0.28
CA ALA A 187 17.45 33.92 -0.18
C ALA A 187 18.55 33.19 0.60
N ALA A 188 19.79 33.32 0.13
CA ALA A 188 20.93 32.73 0.80
C ALA A 188 20.98 33.18 2.27
N ASN A 189 21.05 32.20 3.17
CA ASN A 189 21.13 32.39 4.62
C ASN A 189 19.87 32.98 5.31
N ASP A 190 18.72 33.08 4.63
CA ASP A 190 17.49 33.67 5.19
C ASP A 190 16.91 32.95 6.43
N LYS A 191 17.33 31.72 6.68
CA LYS A 191 16.91 30.89 7.82
C LYS A 191 18.05 30.60 8.80
N ALA A 192 19.05 31.50 8.88
CA ALA A 192 20.23 31.33 9.75
C ALA A 192 19.90 31.18 11.24
N SER A 193 18.79 31.76 11.70
CA SER A 193 18.34 31.65 13.09
C SER A 193 17.70 30.29 13.41
N TRP A 194 17.47 29.45 12.40
CA TRP A 194 16.86 28.13 12.56
C TRP A 194 17.96 27.07 12.58
N THR A 195 17.73 25.98 13.30
CA THR A 195 18.69 24.87 13.38
C THR A 195 18.76 24.04 12.09
N LEU A 196 17.88 24.30 11.12
CA LEU A 196 17.74 23.52 9.90
C LEU A 196 19.06 23.37 9.12
N TYR A 197 19.85 24.46 9.01
CA TYR A 197 21.13 24.45 8.30
C TYR A 197 22.23 23.62 8.99
N SER A 198 22.04 23.26 10.27
CA SER A 198 22.96 22.36 10.97
C SER A 198 22.64 20.88 10.77
N TYR A 199 21.47 20.56 10.21
CA TYR A 199 21.07 19.17 9.99
C TYR A 199 21.85 18.54 8.85
N LYS A 200 22.23 17.28 9.10
CA LYS A 200 22.95 16.43 8.18
C LYS A 200 22.17 15.14 8.03
N PHE A 201 21.99 14.69 6.79
CA PHE A 201 21.32 13.44 6.47
C PHE A 201 22.30 12.56 5.72
N THR A 202 22.76 11.49 6.35
CA THR A 202 23.61 10.50 5.68
C THR A 202 22.74 9.37 5.18
N PHE A 203 22.80 9.10 3.89
CA PHE A 203 22.15 7.95 3.28
C PHE A 203 23.23 6.94 2.90
N ILE A 204 23.06 5.72 3.39
CA ILE A 204 23.91 4.57 3.08
C ILE A 204 23.08 3.51 2.38
N GLN A 205 23.70 2.78 1.45
CA GLN A 205 23.07 1.63 0.83
C GLN A 205 23.42 0.37 1.62
N ASN A 206 22.73 0.18 2.75
CA ASN A 206 22.99 -0.95 3.63
C ASN A 206 22.63 -2.30 2.94
N GLY A 207 23.48 -3.31 3.09
CA GLY A 207 23.33 -4.64 2.49
C GLY A 207 24.03 -4.84 1.13
N VAL A 208 24.54 -3.77 0.51
CA VAL A 208 25.32 -3.85 -0.75
C VAL A 208 26.71 -3.24 -0.66
N GLN A 209 27.12 -2.78 0.52
CA GLN A 209 28.45 -2.21 0.73
C GLN A 209 29.50 -3.27 0.37
N LEU A 210 30.42 -2.92 -0.54
CA LEU A 210 31.52 -3.78 -0.97
C LEU A 210 32.77 -3.60 -0.10
#